data_AF-A0A1R4J976-F1
#
_entry.id   AF-A0A1R4J976-F1
#
_cell.length_a   1.000
_cell.length_b   1.000
_cell.length_c   1.000
_cell.angle_alpha   90.00
_cell.angle_beta   90.00
_cell.angle_gamma   90.00
#
_symmetry.space_group_name_H-M   'P 1'
#
loop_
_entity.id
_entity.type
_entity.pdbx_description
1 polymer ?
#
loop_
_entity_poly.entity_id
_entity_poly.type
_entity_poly.pdbx_seq_one_letter_code
_entity_poly.pdbx_strand_id
1 'polypeptide(L)'
;MVAPLLLVLPLAVLLTFVLARSRQIRLVATQNPGLANLDGTTIRGRWLGLVLGAALCAAVFATDRGRGFYLAPTLLALGIATALTIAELAVWRAAQTPGIAGLEDRSGQRYLPRALLLWTALVAVGLVALLIWCADHQNIGWHGSAPGTAWYWESPDGLNSSAGSPFPGSHYSVPLVIALVVLSAITSIGAIAARRRPRNGSDPVIVAVDDDARRRSSTALAACLSGAVFGSALVCLLTASMGIGFFAGNHDDPMNHVANQWAQAVAIWGCLPLLALAAWAAAIILVPGSPRRVGP
;
A
#
# COMPACT_ATOMS: atom_id res chain seq x y z
N MET A 1 -7.98 22.83 13.45
CA MET A 1 -7.97 21.72 14.46
C MET A 1 -8.53 20.38 13.93
N VAL A 2 -8.85 20.23 12.64
CA VAL A 2 -9.45 18.99 12.06
C VAL A 2 -8.39 17.91 11.70
N ALA A 3 -7.16 18.33 11.41
CA ALA A 3 -6.05 17.45 11.03
C ALA A 3 -5.70 16.33 12.04
N PRO A 4 -5.61 16.57 13.37
CA PRO A 4 -5.33 15.49 14.32
C PRO A 4 -6.46 14.47 14.41
N LEU A 5 -7.73 14.90 14.31
CA LEU A 5 -8.89 14.02 14.31
C LEU A 5 -8.91 13.08 13.10
N LEU A 6 -8.52 13.59 11.91
CA LEU A 6 -8.43 12.80 10.68
C LEU A 6 -7.36 11.70 10.74
N LEU A 7 -6.33 11.82 11.59
CA LEU A 7 -5.30 10.79 11.77
C LEU A 7 -5.64 9.82 12.91
N VAL A 8 -6.21 10.32 14.02
CA VAL A 8 -6.47 9.52 15.23
C VAL A 8 -7.60 8.52 15.02
N LEU A 9 -8.70 8.90 14.37
CA LEU A 9 -9.86 8.04 14.14
C LEU A 9 -9.54 6.78 13.31
N PRO A 10 -8.90 6.89 12.13
CA PRO A 10 -8.56 5.72 11.33
C PRO A 10 -7.46 4.89 11.96
N LEU A 11 -6.53 5.51 12.70
CA LEU A 11 -5.56 4.76 13.49
C LEU A 11 -6.25 3.94 14.58
N ALA A 12 -7.23 4.52 15.31
CA ALA A 12 -8.01 3.82 16.33
C ALA A 12 -8.86 2.69 15.72
N VAL A 13 -9.49 2.91 14.56
CA VAL A 13 -10.24 1.88 13.82
C VAL A 13 -9.30 0.76 13.35
N LEU A 14 -8.13 1.09 12.82
CA LEU A 14 -7.12 0.11 12.44
C LEU A 14 -6.67 -0.71 13.66
N LEU A 15 -6.38 -0.05 14.77
CA LEU A 15 -5.86 -0.68 15.99
C LEU A 15 -6.92 -1.58 16.64
N THR A 16 -8.18 -1.13 16.72
CA THR A 16 -9.30 -1.95 17.21
C THR A 16 -9.55 -3.15 16.30
N PHE A 17 -9.52 -2.97 14.98
CA PHE A 17 -9.66 -4.07 14.03
C PHE A 17 -8.52 -5.09 14.12
N VAL A 18 -7.27 -4.60 14.23
CA VAL A 18 -6.09 -5.44 14.43
C VAL A 18 -6.19 -6.24 15.73
N LEU A 19 -6.59 -5.58 16.83
CA LEU A 19 -6.78 -6.24 18.12
C LEU A 19 -7.91 -7.27 18.08
N ALA A 20 -9.08 -6.94 17.53
CA ALA A 20 -10.21 -7.87 17.41
C ALA A 20 -9.83 -9.12 16.62
N ARG A 21 -9.12 -8.95 15.50
CA ARG A 21 -8.73 -10.05 14.63
C ARG A 21 -7.57 -10.86 15.20
N SER A 22 -6.64 -10.23 15.92
CA SER A 22 -5.57 -10.96 16.64
C SER A 22 -6.12 -11.92 17.71
N ARG A 23 -7.21 -11.53 18.39
CA ARG A 23 -7.92 -12.40 19.35
C ARG A 23 -8.53 -13.63 18.68
N GLN A 24 -9.16 -13.47 17.51
CA GLN A 24 -9.74 -14.59 16.77
C GLN A 24 -8.70 -15.63 16.36
N ILE A 25 -7.50 -15.20 15.94
CA ILE A 25 -6.42 -16.11 15.55
C ILE A 25 -5.94 -16.94 16.74
N ARG A 26 -5.77 -16.31 17.92
CA ARG A 26 -5.31 -17.03 19.12
C ARG A 26 -6.25 -18.17 19.51
N LEU A 27 -7.57 -17.97 19.38
CA LEU A 27 -8.57 -18.99 19.68
C LEU A 27 -8.51 -20.19 18.73
N VAL A 28 -8.12 -19.99 17.47
CA VAL A 28 -7.99 -21.07 16.49
C VAL A 28 -6.66 -21.80 16.62
N ALA A 29 -5.58 -21.08 16.93
CA ALA A 29 -4.26 -21.66 17.14
C ALA A 29 -4.23 -22.63 18.33
N THR A 30 -4.98 -22.34 19.41
CA THR A 30 -5.13 -23.26 20.56
C THR A 30 -5.83 -24.57 20.20
N GLN A 31 -6.62 -24.58 19.12
CA GLN A 31 -7.33 -25.79 18.66
C GLN A 31 -6.50 -26.64 17.69
N ASN A 32 -5.42 -26.10 17.11
CA ASN A 32 -4.63 -26.77 16.06
C ASN A 32 -3.12 -26.44 16.17
N PRO A 33 -2.33 -27.18 16.97
CA PRO A 33 -0.93 -26.85 17.23
C PRO A 33 -0.03 -26.89 15.98
N GLY A 34 -0.36 -27.70 14.97
CA GLY A 34 0.38 -27.73 13.69
C GLY A 34 0.27 -26.42 12.88
N LEU A 35 -0.84 -25.69 13.02
CA LEU A 35 -1.02 -24.38 12.37
C LEU A 35 -0.22 -23.26 13.05
N ALA A 36 0.08 -23.41 14.35
CA ALA A 36 0.80 -22.39 15.11
C ALA A 36 2.24 -22.16 14.61
N ASN A 37 2.93 -23.20 14.15
CA ASN A 37 4.30 -23.09 13.61
C ASN A 37 4.35 -22.37 12.25
N LEU A 38 3.36 -22.62 11.38
CA LEU A 38 3.20 -21.95 10.08
C LEU A 38 2.84 -20.46 10.24
N ASP A 39 2.03 -20.14 11.25
CA ASP A 39 1.69 -18.76 11.54
C ASP A 39 2.91 -17.98 12.07
N GLY A 40 3.78 -18.62 12.87
CA GLY A 40 4.99 -18.01 13.41
C GLY A 40 6.00 -17.56 12.34
N THR A 41 6.24 -18.39 11.33
CA THR A 41 7.15 -18.04 10.21
C THR A 41 6.58 -16.92 9.35
N THR A 42 5.26 -16.96 9.09
CA THR A 42 4.56 -15.92 8.31
C THR A 42 4.62 -14.56 9.02
N ILE A 43 4.39 -14.54 10.34
CA ILE A 43 4.47 -13.33 11.15
C ILE A 43 5.89 -12.76 11.14
N ARG A 44 6.92 -13.59 11.33
CA ARG A 44 8.33 -13.16 11.26
C ARG A 44 8.68 -12.56 9.90
N GLY A 45 8.21 -13.17 8.81
CA GLY A 45 8.41 -12.66 7.46
C GLY A 45 7.78 -11.27 7.26
N ARG A 46 6.58 -11.05 7.79
CA ARG A 46 5.90 -9.74 7.76
C ARG A 46 6.67 -8.67 8.54
N TRP A 47 7.16 -8.99 9.73
CA TRP A 47 7.98 -8.07 10.53
C TRP A 47 9.31 -7.74 9.86
N LEU A 48 10.00 -8.74 9.30
CA LEU A 48 11.23 -8.52 8.55
C LEU A 48 10.98 -7.62 7.33
N GLY A 49 9.87 -7.84 6.63
CA GLY A 49 9.43 -6.99 5.54
C GLY A 49 9.11 -5.54 5.95
N LEU A 50 8.49 -5.35 7.12
CA LEU A 50 8.25 -4.02 7.69
C LEU A 50 9.55 -3.30 8.02
N VAL A 51 10.51 -4.00 8.65
CA VAL A 51 11.84 -3.43 8.95
C VAL A 51 12.58 -3.06 7.66
N LEU A 52 12.57 -3.95 6.66
CA LEU A 52 13.15 -3.69 5.34
C LEU A 52 12.51 -2.46 4.68
N GLY A 53 11.18 -2.38 4.70
CA GLY A 53 10.44 -1.24 4.14
C GLY A 53 10.74 0.07 4.88
N ALA A 54 10.82 0.04 6.20
CA ALA A 54 11.20 1.20 7.01
C ALA A 54 12.63 1.65 6.74
N ALA A 55 13.57 0.72 6.55
CA ALA A 55 14.95 1.02 6.19
C ALA A 55 15.05 1.65 4.78
N LEU A 56 14.29 1.13 3.80
CA LEU A 56 14.21 1.73 2.46
C LEU A 56 13.65 3.16 2.52
N CYS A 57 12.59 3.39 3.31
CA CYS A 57 12.07 4.73 3.54
C CYS A 57 13.13 5.65 4.13
N ALA A 58 13.81 5.23 5.21
CA ALA A 58 14.85 6.01 5.87
C ALA A 58 16.00 6.37 4.91
N ALA A 59 16.43 5.44 4.07
CA ALA A 59 17.49 5.67 3.08
C ALA A 59 17.08 6.73 2.04
N VAL A 60 15.83 6.67 1.55
CA VAL A 60 15.31 7.69 0.61
C VAL A 60 15.13 9.03 1.32
N PHE A 61 14.60 9.07 2.54
CA PHE A 61 14.50 10.31 3.31
C PHE A 61 15.85 10.99 3.56
N ALA A 62 16.92 10.22 3.76
CA ALA A 62 18.26 10.75 4.01
C ALA A 62 18.93 11.38 2.77
N THR A 63 18.50 11.00 1.56
CA THR A 63 19.18 11.36 0.31
C THR A 63 18.37 12.29 -0.58
N ASP A 64 17.08 12.48 -0.30
CA ASP A 64 16.14 12.97 -1.29
C ASP A 64 15.43 14.26 -0.84
N ARG A 65 15.27 15.20 -1.77
CA ARG A 65 14.69 16.55 -1.55
C ARG A 65 13.15 16.48 -1.44
N GLY A 66 12.65 15.65 -0.53
CA GLY A 66 11.21 15.51 -0.25
C GLY A 66 10.48 14.41 -1.02
N ARG A 67 11.10 13.66 -1.94
CA ARG A 67 10.39 12.54 -2.61
C ARG A 67 10.17 11.34 -1.70
N GLY A 68 10.93 11.24 -0.61
CA GLY A 68 10.73 10.21 0.42
C GLY A 68 9.29 10.11 0.91
N PHE A 69 8.59 11.25 1.06
CA PHE A 69 7.18 11.26 1.46
C PHE A 69 6.25 10.63 0.43
N TYR A 70 6.47 10.89 -0.86
CA TYR A 70 5.66 10.34 -1.96
C TYR A 70 5.92 8.86 -2.21
N LEU A 71 7.15 8.42 -2.00
CA LEU A 71 7.56 7.04 -2.21
C LEU A 71 7.30 6.15 -0.99
N ALA A 72 7.15 6.72 0.22
CA ALA A 72 7.06 5.95 1.46
C ALA A 72 6.00 4.82 1.46
N PRO A 73 4.74 5.03 1.00
CA PRO A 73 3.76 3.95 0.96
C PRO A 73 4.21 2.79 0.07
N THR A 74 4.79 3.11 -1.09
CA THR A 74 5.25 2.13 -2.08
C THR A 74 6.50 1.41 -1.61
N LEU A 75 7.46 2.10 -1.00
CA LEU A 75 8.69 1.51 -0.47
C LEU A 75 8.42 0.58 0.72
N LEU A 76 7.50 0.99 1.61
CA LEU A 76 7.05 0.15 2.72
C LEU A 76 6.41 -1.14 2.18
N ALA A 77 5.48 -1.01 1.25
CA ALA A 77 4.83 -2.15 0.60
C ALA A 77 5.83 -3.03 -0.17
N LEU A 78 6.85 -2.43 -0.81
CA LEU A 78 7.91 -3.13 -1.51
C LEU A 78 8.74 -3.99 -0.58
N GLY A 79 9.11 -3.46 0.59
CA GLY A 79 9.84 -4.22 1.60
C GLY A 79 9.06 -5.45 2.08
N ILE A 80 7.78 -5.26 2.37
CA ILE A 80 6.88 -6.34 2.81
C ILE A 80 6.67 -7.37 1.69
N ALA A 81 6.33 -6.92 0.48
CA ALA A 81 6.08 -7.80 -0.66
C ALA A 81 7.32 -8.61 -1.04
N THR A 82 8.52 -8.02 -0.93
CA THR A 82 9.79 -8.71 -1.19
C THR A 82 10.02 -9.82 -0.18
N ALA A 83 9.88 -9.54 1.12
CA ALA A 83 10.03 -10.55 2.17
C ALA A 83 9.03 -11.70 2.02
N LEU A 84 7.76 -11.39 1.72
CA LEU A 84 6.72 -12.39 1.47
C LEU A 84 7.03 -13.23 0.22
N THR A 85 7.49 -12.59 -0.86
CA THR A 85 7.83 -13.28 -2.11
C THR A 85 9.03 -14.21 -1.92
N ILE A 86 10.06 -13.79 -1.19
CA ILE A 86 11.20 -14.64 -0.84
C ILE A 86 10.75 -15.85 -0.02
N ALA A 87 9.87 -15.65 0.96
CA ALA A 87 9.32 -16.74 1.76
C ALA A 87 8.55 -17.75 0.88
N GLU A 88 7.70 -17.27 -0.02
CA GLU A 88 6.96 -18.14 -0.96
C GLU A 88 7.89 -18.90 -1.91
N LEU A 89 8.94 -18.25 -2.41
CA LEU A 89 9.94 -18.91 -3.27
C LEU A 89 10.74 -19.98 -2.52
N ALA A 90 11.08 -19.73 -1.26
CA ALA A 90 11.77 -20.71 -0.41
C ALA A 90 10.88 -21.93 -0.16
N VAL A 91 9.61 -21.72 0.17
CA VAL A 91 8.62 -22.80 0.36
C VAL A 91 8.37 -23.54 -0.95
N TRP A 92 8.26 -22.82 -2.07
CA TRP A 92 8.10 -23.41 -3.40
C TRP A 92 9.25 -24.37 -3.74
N ARG A 93 10.50 -23.97 -3.47
CA ARG A 93 11.69 -24.82 -3.67
C ARG A 93 11.68 -26.03 -2.73
N ALA A 94 11.36 -25.84 -1.46
CA ALA A 94 11.30 -26.94 -0.49
C ALA A 94 10.22 -27.99 -0.83
N ALA A 95 9.15 -27.57 -1.50
CA ALA A 95 8.05 -28.44 -1.92
C ALA A 95 8.34 -29.25 -3.19
N GLN A 96 9.49 -29.09 -3.85
CA GLN A 96 9.86 -29.84 -5.07
C GLN A 96 10.38 -31.25 -4.80
N THR A 97 10.05 -31.84 -3.65
CA THR A 97 10.46 -33.21 -3.34
C THR A 97 9.69 -34.23 -4.19
N PRO A 98 10.34 -35.31 -4.69
CA PRO A 98 9.68 -36.33 -5.48
C PRO A 98 8.48 -36.94 -4.74
N GLY A 99 7.33 -37.04 -5.39
CA GLY A 99 6.08 -37.50 -4.78
C GLY A 99 4.97 -37.77 -5.81
N ILE A 100 3.80 -38.18 -5.32
CA ILE A 100 2.64 -38.47 -6.16
C ILE A 100 2.03 -37.15 -6.65
N ALA A 101 2.00 -36.97 -7.98
CA ALA A 101 1.40 -35.80 -8.61
C ALA A 101 -0.14 -35.92 -8.62
N GLY A 102 -0.81 -35.10 -7.81
CA GLY A 102 -2.25 -34.90 -7.93
C GLY A 102 -2.57 -33.94 -9.06
N LEU A 103 -3.38 -34.37 -10.04
CA LEU A 103 -3.96 -33.50 -11.06
C LEU A 103 -5.19 -32.81 -10.47
N GLU A 104 -5.06 -31.53 -10.16
CA GLU A 104 -6.17 -30.68 -9.71
C GLU A 104 -6.35 -29.50 -10.65
N ASP A 105 -7.60 -29.19 -11.01
CA ASP A 105 -7.92 -27.97 -11.74
C ASP A 105 -7.81 -26.75 -10.81
N ARG A 106 -6.76 -25.95 -11.03
CA ARG A 106 -6.45 -24.77 -10.22
C ARG A 106 -6.81 -23.50 -10.97
N SER A 107 -8.03 -22.99 -10.76
CA SER A 107 -8.38 -21.67 -11.27
C SER A 107 -7.71 -20.58 -10.42
N GLY A 108 -6.76 -19.84 -11.00
CA GLY A 108 -6.02 -18.78 -10.29
C GLY A 108 -6.90 -17.65 -9.73
N GLN A 109 -8.12 -17.49 -10.26
CA GLN A 109 -9.08 -16.48 -9.81
C GLN A 109 -9.69 -16.77 -8.43
N ARG A 110 -9.64 -18.01 -7.94
CA ARG A 110 -10.21 -18.39 -6.63
C ARG A 110 -9.43 -17.83 -5.44
N TYR A 111 -8.15 -17.51 -5.62
CA TYR A 111 -7.26 -17.11 -4.53
C TYR A 111 -7.12 -15.60 -4.36
N LEU A 112 -7.63 -14.80 -5.31
CA LEU A 112 -7.46 -13.35 -5.30
C LEU A 112 -8.69 -12.64 -4.68
N PRO A 113 -8.48 -11.63 -3.81
CA PRO A 113 -9.57 -10.85 -3.23
C PRO A 113 -10.15 -9.87 -4.27
N ARG A 114 -11.16 -10.32 -5.04
CA ARG A 114 -11.76 -9.55 -6.15
C ARG A 114 -12.15 -8.12 -5.77
N ALA A 115 -12.80 -7.94 -4.61
CA ALA A 115 -13.19 -6.62 -4.14
C ALA A 115 -11.99 -5.69 -3.92
N LEU A 116 -10.92 -6.21 -3.30
CA LEU A 116 -9.70 -5.44 -3.07
C LEU A 116 -9.02 -5.05 -4.40
N LEU A 117 -8.94 -5.98 -5.35
CA LEU A 117 -8.38 -5.70 -6.68
C LEU A 117 -9.23 -4.70 -7.48
N LEU A 118 -10.56 -4.78 -7.39
CA LEU A 118 -11.46 -3.83 -8.02
C LEU A 118 -11.20 -2.42 -7.49
N TRP A 119 -11.19 -2.23 -6.17
CA TRP A 119 -10.89 -0.95 -5.56
C TRP A 119 -9.47 -0.47 -5.89
N THR A 120 -8.50 -1.38 -5.94
CA THR A 120 -7.13 -1.06 -6.35
C THR A 120 -7.09 -0.53 -7.77
N ALA A 121 -7.79 -1.17 -8.71
CA ALA A 121 -7.85 -0.74 -10.10
C ALA A 121 -8.52 0.64 -10.23
N LEU A 122 -9.66 0.85 -9.55
CA LEU A 122 -10.36 2.13 -9.55
C LEU A 122 -9.49 3.27 -9.01
N VAL A 123 -8.84 3.06 -7.86
CA VAL A 123 -7.95 4.08 -7.28
C VAL A 123 -6.69 4.25 -8.11
N ALA A 124 -6.15 3.19 -8.73
CA ALA A 124 -5.00 3.32 -9.62
C ALA A 124 -5.32 4.20 -10.85
N VAL A 125 -6.50 4.04 -11.45
CA VAL A 125 -6.96 4.92 -12.54
C VAL A 125 -7.07 6.36 -12.06
N GLY A 126 -7.68 6.58 -10.88
CA GLY A 126 -7.76 7.91 -10.27
C GLY A 126 -6.39 8.52 -9.95
N LEU A 127 -5.46 7.72 -9.44
CA LEU A 127 -4.08 8.12 -9.19
C LEU A 127 -3.37 8.51 -10.49
N VAL A 128 -3.49 7.70 -11.55
CA VAL A 128 -2.90 8.03 -12.86
C VAL A 128 -3.46 9.35 -13.39
N ALA A 129 -4.78 9.54 -13.33
CA ALA A 129 -5.41 10.79 -13.74
C ALA A 129 -4.89 11.99 -12.92
N LEU A 130 -4.76 11.82 -11.59
CA LEU A 130 -4.21 12.85 -10.70
C LEU A 130 -2.74 13.16 -11.01
N LEU A 131 -1.92 12.15 -11.29
CA LEU A 131 -0.51 12.36 -11.66
C LEU A 131 -0.37 13.07 -13.00
N ILE A 132 -1.21 12.74 -13.99
CA ILE A 132 -1.24 13.43 -15.29
C ILE A 132 -1.65 14.89 -15.08
N TRP A 133 -2.71 15.14 -14.31
CA TRP A 133 -3.15 16.49 -13.97
C TRP A 133 -2.05 17.31 -13.29
N CYS A 134 -1.41 16.74 -12.26
CA CYS A 134 -0.31 17.37 -11.55
C CYS A 134 0.90 17.62 -12.44
N ALA A 135 1.20 16.72 -13.39
CA ALA A 135 2.29 16.89 -14.35
C ALA A 135 2.00 18.01 -15.36
N ASP A 136 0.75 18.14 -15.83
CA ASP A 136 0.33 19.21 -16.73
C ASP A 136 0.42 20.59 -16.04
N HIS A 137 0.07 20.64 -14.76
CA HIS A 137 0.05 21.87 -13.96
C HIS A 137 1.36 22.10 -13.18
N GLN A 138 2.39 21.27 -13.36
CA GLN A 138 3.63 21.30 -12.56
C GLN A 138 4.48 22.58 -12.73
N ASN A 139 4.15 23.43 -13.70
CA ASN A 139 4.84 24.70 -13.94
C ASN A 139 4.07 25.92 -13.40
N ILE A 140 2.86 25.72 -12.88
CA ILE A 140 2.08 26.81 -12.27
C ILE A 140 2.77 27.24 -10.97
N GLY A 141 3.10 28.54 -10.87
CA GLY A 141 3.82 29.11 -9.72
C GLY A 141 5.26 28.65 -9.57
N TRP A 142 5.84 28.02 -10.61
CA TRP A 142 7.21 27.52 -10.60
C TRP A 142 8.22 28.65 -10.87
N HIS A 143 9.13 28.88 -9.93
CA HIS A 143 10.23 29.85 -10.09
C HIS A 143 11.61 29.27 -9.71
N GLY A 144 11.73 27.94 -9.58
CA GLY A 144 12.98 27.24 -9.22
C GLY A 144 13.79 26.70 -10.42
N SER A 145 14.91 26.04 -10.12
CA SER A 145 15.91 25.57 -11.11
C SER A 145 15.70 24.16 -11.70
N ALA A 146 14.82 23.32 -11.14
CA ALA A 146 14.48 22.00 -11.68
C ALA A 146 12.96 21.78 -11.85
N PRO A 147 12.41 21.72 -13.07
CA PRO A 147 10.96 21.60 -13.28
C PRO A 147 10.36 20.38 -12.58
N GLY A 148 9.16 20.56 -12.02
CA GLY A 148 8.37 19.51 -11.38
C GLY A 148 8.73 19.16 -9.92
N THR A 149 9.60 19.93 -9.26
CA THR A 149 9.75 19.82 -7.79
C THR A 149 8.70 20.68 -7.07
N ALA A 150 8.39 20.34 -5.82
CA ALA A 150 7.27 20.92 -5.10
C ALA A 150 7.69 21.56 -3.78
N TRP A 151 8.64 22.50 -3.78
CA TRP A 151 9.13 23.14 -2.55
C TRP A 151 9.47 24.62 -2.71
N TYR A 152 8.72 25.52 -2.05
CA TYR A 152 9.29 26.79 -1.55
C TYR A 152 8.54 27.57 -0.47
N TRP A 153 9.33 28.34 0.28
CA TRP A 153 8.95 29.45 1.15
C TRP A 153 9.99 30.58 0.98
N GLU A 154 9.55 31.80 0.66
CA GLU A 154 10.38 33.01 0.63
C GLU A 154 10.25 33.74 1.97
N SER A 155 11.38 34.13 2.56
CA SER A 155 11.34 34.90 3.80
C SER A 155 11.02 36.38 3.51
N PRO A 156 10.38 37.12 4.45
CA PRO A 156 10.00 38.53 4.26
C PRO A 156 11.14 39.51 3.90
N ASP A 157 12.38 39.05 4.00
CA ASP A 157 13.65 39.78 3.94
C ASP A 157 14.50 39.49 2.67
N GLY A 158 13.97 38.70 1.72
CA GLY A 158 14.46 38.67 0.32
C GLY A 158 15.81 38.01 0.04
N LEU A 159 16.38 37.26 0.99
CA LEU A 159 17.75 36.72 0.87
C LEU A 159 17.85 35.26 0.42
N ASN A 160 16.74 34.55 0.24
CA ASN A 160 16.70 33.29 -0.48
C ASN A 160 15.34 33.16 -1.18
N SER A 161 15.32 32.78 -2.46
CA SER A 161 14.12 32.46 -3.27
C SER A 161 14.30 31.19 -4.14
N SER A 162 13.35 30.26 -4.17
CA SER A 162 13.34 29.02 -4.98
C SER A 162 11.90 28.45 -5.10
N ALA A 163 10.93 29.23 -5.58
CA ALA A 163 9.51 28.82 -5.68
C ALA A 163 9.30 27.45 -6.35
N GLY A 164 8.66 26.50 -5.65
CA GLY A 164 8.36 25.18 -6.15
C GLY A 164 6.86 24.99 -6.38
N SER A 165 6.50 24.13 -7.34
CA SER A 165 5.12 23.98 -7.75
C SER A 165 4.29 23.32 -6.65
N PRO A 166 3.04 23.74 -6.41
CA PRO A 166 2.15 23.05 -5.47
C PRO A 166 1.83 21.61 -5.92
N PHE A 167 2.07 21.28 -7.18
CA PHE A 167 1.68 20.02 -7.78
C PHE A 167 2.88 19.06 -7.87
N PRO A 168 2.74 17.80 -7.40
CA PRO A 168 3.78 16.79 -7.57
C PRO A 168 3.98 16.46 -9.04
N GLY A 169 4.97 17.09 -9.67
CA GLY A 169 5.30 16.91 -11.08
C GLY A 169 6.07 15.62 -11.37
N SER A 170 6.73 15.61 -12.53
CA SER A 170 7.57 14.49 -13.02
C SER A 170 8.61 14.01 -12.00
N HIS A 171 9.15 14.93 -11.19
CA HIS A 171 10.13 14.63 -10.16
C HIS A 171 9.65 13.63 -9.08
N TYR A 172 8.35 13.61 -8.79
CA TYR A 172 7.74 12.69 -7.81
C TYR A 172 6.99 11.54 -8.49
N SER A 173 6.29 11.85 -9.59
CA SER A 173 5.44 10.88 -10.29
C SER A 173 6.23 9.79 -11.01
N VAL A 174 7.35 10.12 -11.68
CA VAL A 174 8.18 9.13 -12.38
C VAL A 174 8.75 8.07 -11.43
N PRO A 175 9.47 8.41 -10.35
CA PRO A 175 9.98 7.39 -9.43
C PRO A 175 8.86 6.62 -8.74
N LEU A 176 7.71 7.24 -8.49
CA LEU A 176 6.54 6.56 -7.93
C LEU A 176 6.00 5.51 -8.90
N VAL A 177 5.83 5.84 -10.18
CA VAL A 177 5.36 4.90 -11.22
C VAL A 177 6.36 3.74 -11.35
N ILE A 178 7.66 4.02 -11.40
CA ILE A 178 8.70 2.97 -11.44
C ILE A 178 8.57 2.05 -10.22
N ALA A 179 8.45 2.61 -9.01
CA ALA A 179 8.31 1.82 -7.79
C ALA A 179 7.03 0.97 -7.77
N LEU A 180 5.90 1.50 -8.27
CA LEU A 180 4.64 0.75 -8.39
C LEU A 180 4.74 -0.39 -9.42
N VAL A 181 5.43 -0.16 -10.54
CA VAL A 181 5.68 -1.21 -11.56
C VAL A 181 6.54 -2.33 -10.95
N VAL A 182 7.62 -1.98 -10.25
CA VAL A 182 8.48 -2.96 -9.58
C VAL A 182 7.69 -3.74 -8.51
N LEU A 183 6.90 -3.05 -7.68
CA LEU A 183 6.03 -3.68 -6.69
C LEU A 183 5.01 -4.63 -7.34
N SER A 184 4.39 -4.22 -8.44
CA SER A 184 3.45 -5.04 -9.21
C SER A 184 4.13 -6.32 -9.74
N ALA A 185 5.35 -6.20 -10.24
CA ALA A 185 6.13 -7.35 -10.70
C ALA A 185 6.45 -8.32 -9.54
N ILE A 186 6.94 -7.82 -8.41
CA ILE A 186 7.28 -8.65 -7.23
C ILE A 186 6.03 -9.35 -6.67
N THR A 187 4.94 -8.61 -6.48
CA THR A 187 3.68 -9.19 -5.98
C THR A 187 3.11 -10.23 -6.95
N SER A 188 3.24 -10.01 -8.26
CA SER A 188 2.86 -10.99 -9.28
C SER A 188 3.71 -12.25 -9.22
N ILE A 189 5.04 -12.12 -9.08
CA ILE A 189 5.97 -13.25 -8.93
C ILE A 189 5.61 -14.06 -7.67
N GLY A 190 5.42 -13.40 -6.53
CA GLY A 190 5.02 -14.07 -5.29
C GLY A 190 3.67 -14.79 -5.42
N ALA A 191 2.68 -14.17 -6.07
CA ALA A 191 1.38 -14.78 -6.30
C ALA A 191 1.44 -15.95 -7.29
N ILE A 192 2.33 -15.90 -8.28
CA ILE A 192 2.60 -17.02 -9.18
C ILE A 192 3.27 -18.17 -8.41
N ALA A 193 4.29 -17.88 -7.59
CA ALA A 193 4.98 -18.87 -6.78
C ALA A 193 4.02 -19.60 -5.82
N ALA A 194 3.18 -18.85 -5.10
CA ALA A 194 2.16 -19.40 -4.21
C ALA A 194 1.18 -20.32 -4.96
N ARG A 195 0.70 -19.90 -6.14
CA ARG A 195 -0.25 -20.70 -6.95
C ARG A 195 0.40 -21.95 -7.57
N ARG A 196 1.65 -21.84 -8.00
CA ARG A 196 2.41 -22.92 -8.66
C ARG A 196 3.15 -23.84 -7.68
N ARG A 197 2.95 -23.66 -6.37
CA ARG A 197 3.50 -24.57 -5.35
C ARG A 197 3.09 -26.03 -5.64
N PRO A 198 4.07 -26.94 -5.81
CA PRO A 198 3.79 -28.37 -5.85
C PRO A 198 3.17 -28.80 -4.51
N ARG A 199 2.29 -29.79 -4.53
CA ARG A 199 1.71 -30.37 -3.30
C ARG A 199 1.87 -31.87 -3.37
N ASN A 200 2.38 -32.46 -2.29
CA ASN A 200 2.51 -33.90 -2.15
C ASN A 200 1.28 -34.43 -1.42
N GLY A 201 0.48 -35.25 -2.11
CA GLY A 201 -0.72 -35.87 -1.56
C GLY A 201 -2.04 -35.22 -1.98
N SER A 202 -3.09 -36.03 -1.89
CA SER A 202 -4.47 -35.72 -2.28
C SER A 202 -5.46 -35.84 -1.11
N ASP A 203 -4.97 -35.91 0.14
CA ASP A 203 -5.83 -35.91 1.32
C ASP A 203 -6.64 -34.61 1.37
N PRO A 204 -7.98 -34.67 1.43
CA PRO A 204 -8.86 -33.49 1.44
C PRO A 204 -8.56 -32.51 2.57
N VAL A 205 -8.08 -32.98 3.73
CA VAL A 205 -7.72 -32.11 4.86
C VAL A 205 -6.45 -31.30 4.54
N ILE A 206 -5.45 -31.96 3.96
CA ILE A 206 -4.19 -31.33 3.54
C ILE A 206 -4.46 -30.33 2.40
N VAL A 207 -5.33 -30.69 1.46
CA VAL A 207 -5.78 -29.80 0.36
C VAL A 207 -6.36 -28.50 0.92
N ALA A 208 -7.30 -28.60 1.87
CA ALA A 208 -7.98 -27.44 2.43
C ALA A 208 -7.02 -26.50 3.17
N VAL A 209 -6.07 -27.05 3.94
CA VAL A 209 -5.06 -26.25 4.67
C VAL A 209 -4.10 -25.55 3.70
N ASP A 210 -3.64 -26.26 2.66
CA ASP A 210 -2.72 -25.71 1.66
C ASP A 210 -3.39 -24.59 0.83
N ASP A 211 -4.65 -24.78 0.43
CA ASP A 211 -5.43 -23.77 -0.31
C ASP A 211 -5.66 -22.51 0.51
N ASP A 212 -5.95 -22.65 1.82
CA ASP A 212 -6.09 -21.50 2.71
C ASP A 212 -4.77 -20.74 2.87
N ALA A 213 -3.65 -21.44 3.00
CA ALA A 213 -2.32 -20.83 3.03
C ALA A 213 -2.01 -20.04 1.75
N ARG A 214 -2.25 -20.64 0.57
CA ARG A 214 -2.05 -19.96 -0.74
C ARG A 214 -2.93 -18.73 -0.89
N ARG A 215 -4.19 -18.82 -0.43
CA ARG A 215 -5.13 -17.69 -0.43
C ARG A 215 -4.65 -16.57 0.49
N ARG A 216 -4.17 -16.90 1.71
CA ARG A 216 -3.62 -15.93 2.66
C ARG A 216 -2.41 -15.19 2.07
N SER A 217 -1.47 -15.91 1.46
CA SER A 217 -0.29 -15.30 0.82
C SER A 217 -0.66 -14.43 -0.37
N SER A 218 -1.52 -14.92 -1.27
CA SER A 218 -2.00 -14.14 -2.43
C SER A 218 -2.76 -12.89 -2.00
N THR A 219 -3.57 -12.98 -0.94
CA THR A 219 -4.32 -11.84 -0.39
C THR A 219 -3.39 -10.83 0.28
N ALA A 220 -2.34 -11.28 0.97
CA ALA A 220 -1.34 -10.38 1.57
C ALA A 220 -0.51 -9.64 0.51
N LEU A 221 -0.09 -10.32 -0.56
CA LEU A 221 0.62 -9.70 -1.68
C LEU A 221 -0.27 -8.69 -2.42
N ALA A 222 -1.53 -9.04 -2.69
CA ALA A 222 -2.49 -8.11 -3.24
C ALA A 222 -2.68 -6.88 -2.34
N ALA A 223 -2.80 -7.08 -1.02
CA ALA A 223 -2.91 -5.98 -0.07
C ALA A 223 -1.67 -5.09 -0.01
N CYS A 224 -0.46 -5.61 -0.25
CA CYS A 224 0.74 -4.77 -0.39
C CYS A 224 0.61 -3.81 -1.57
N LEU A 225 0.23 -4.32 -2.75
CA LEU A 225 0.00 -3.50 -3.93
C LEU A 225 -1.12 -2.47 -3.69
N SER A 226 -2.26 -2.92 -3.14
CA SER A 226 -3.38 -2.05 -2.81
C SER A 226 -2.99 -0.94 -1.83
N GLY A 227 -2.28 -1.28 -0.75
CA GLY A 227 -1.81 -0.33 0.25
C GLY A 227 -0.88 0.72 -0.33
N ALA A 228 0.02 0.33 -1.25
CA ALA A 228 0.86 1.28 -1.98
C ALA A 228 0.03 2.23 -2.84
N VAL A 229 -0.90 1.72 -3.66
CA VAL A 229 -1.76 2.53 -4.52
C VAL A 229 -2.62 3.50 -3.70
N PHE A 230 -3.29 3.01 -2.65
CA PHE A 230 -4.14 3.83 -1.78
C PHE A 230 -3.33 4.88 -1.02
N GLY A 231 -2.18 4.50 -0.46
CA GLY A 231 -1.31 5.39 0.28
C GLY A 231 -0.70 6.47 -0.62
N SER A 232 -0.24 6.11 -1.81
CA SER A 232 0.29 7.09 -2.78
C SER A 232 -0.79 8.04 -3.30
N ALA A 233 -1.99 7.54 -3.60
CA ALA A 233 -3.12 8.39 -3.94
C ALA A 233 -3.48 9.36 -2.81
N LEU A 234 -3.47 8.88 -1.57
CA LEU A 234 -3.72 9.72 -0.39
C LEU A 234 -2.68 10.83 -0.27
N VAL A 235 -1.39 10.51 -0.38
CA VAL A 235 -0.30 11.51 -0.29
C VAL A 235 -0.42 12.52 -1.43
N CYS A 236 -0.59 12.08 -2.67
CA CYS A 236 -0.74 12.97 -3.83
C CYS A 236 -1.95 13.90 -3.70
N LEU A 237 -3.09 13.38 -3.22
CA LEU A 237 -4.30 14.18 -3.06
C LEU A 237 -4.12 15.22 -1.94
N LEU A 238 -3.54 14.83 -0.81
CA LEU A 238 -3.24 15.73 0.29
C LEU A 238 -2.32 16.86 -0.17
N THR A 239 -1.21 16.55 -0.83
CA THR A 239 -0.25 17.58 -1.24
C THR A 239 -0.81 18.49 -2.33
N ALA A 240 -1.51 17.94 -3.34
CA ALA A 240 -2.17 18.75 -4.36
C ALA A 240 -3.22 19.70 -3.74
N SER A 241 -4.02 19.22 -2.78
CA SER A 241 -5.03 20.04 -2.11
C SER A 241 -4.45 21.14 -1.23
N MET A 242 -3.37 20.86 -0.49
CA MET A 242 -2.63 21.87 0.27
C MET A 242 -2.04 22.93 -0.66
N GLY A 243 -1.53 22.49 -1.80
CA GLY A 243 -1.04 23.34 -2.86
C GLY A 243 -2.11 24.32 -3.36
N ILE A 244 -3.27 23.81 -3.78
CA ILE A 244 -4.38 24.66 -4.24
C ILE A 244 -4.82 25.63 -3.14
N GLY A 245 -4.96 25.17 -1.90
CA GLY A 245 -5.38 25.99 -0.77
C GLY A 245 -4.40 27.13 -0.44
N PHE A 246 -3.10 26.91 -0.62
CA PHE A 246 -2.08 27.94 -0.44
C PHE A 246 -2.19 29.05 -1.50
N PHE A 247 -2.27 28.69 -2.78
CA PHE A 247 -2.39 29.68 -3.86
C PHE A 247 -3.71 30.46 -3.79
N ALA A 248 -4.80 29.76 -3.48
CA ALA A 248 -6.11 30.36 -3.34
C ALA A 248 -6.26 31.21 -2.04
N GLY A 249 -5.41 30.98 -1.03
CA GLY A 249 -5.44 31.74 0.22
C GLY A 249 -4.71 33.08 0.19
N ASN A 250 -3.80 33.27 -0.77
CA ASN A 250 -2.92 34.45 -0.83
C ASN A 250 -3.50 35.61 -1.65
N HIS A 251 -4.74 35.54 -2.12
CA HIS A 251 -5.36 36.54 -2.98
C HIS A 251 -6.75 36.90 -2.42
N ASP A 252 -7.01 38.20 -2.20
CA ASP A 252 -8.27 38.74 -1.65
C ASP A 252 -9.48 38.63 -2.62
N ASP A 253 -9.42 37.73 -3.61
CA ASP A 253 -10.48 37.51 -4.57
C ASP A 253 -11.54 36.54 -4.01
N PRO A 254 -12.83 36.91 -3.98
CA PRO A 254 -13.93 36.01 -3.59
C PRO A 254 -13.92 34.65 -4.30
N MET A 255 -13.51 34.60 -5.58
CA MET A 255 -13.42 33.35 -6.34
C MET A 255 -12.35 32.41 -5.76
N ASN A 256 -11.26 32.95 -5.24
CA ASN A 256 -10.18 32.16 -4.63
C ASN A 256 -10.60 31.58 -3.29
N HIS A 257 -11.42 32.28 -2.50
CA HIS A 257 -12.02 31.69 -1.30
C HIS A 257 -12.91 30.48 -1.60
N VAL A 258 -13.73 30.56 -2.66
CA VAL A 258 -14.55 29.44 -3.10
C VAL A 258 -13.68 28.26 -3.56
N ALA A 259 -12.65 28.52 -4.38
CA ALA A 259 -11.70 27.50 -4.82
C ALA A 259 -10.97 26.80 -3.65
N ASN A 260 -10.57 27.56 -2.63
CA ASN A 260 -9.94 27.02 -1.42
C ASN A 260 -10.91 26.11 -0.62
N GLN A 261 -12.16 26.53 -0.45
CA GLN A 261 -13.18 25.71 0.22
C GLN A 261 -13.44 24.39 -0.53
N TRP A 262 -13.51 24.44 -1.86
CA TRP A 262 -13.64 23.24 -2.68
C TRP A 262 -12.40 22.33 -2.59
N ALA A 263 -11.19 22.89 -2.61
CA ALA A 263 -9.96 22.13 -2.45
C ALA A 263 -9.91 21.40 -1.10
N GLN A 264 -10.31 22.08 -0.02
CA GLN A 264 -10.41 21.48 1.31
C GLN A 264 -11.50 20.41 1.39
N ALA A 265 -12.65 20.63 0.75
CA ALA A 265 -13.72 19.64 0.68
C ALA A 265 -13.24 18.39 -0.08
N VAL A 266 -12.60 18.54 -1.24
CA VAL A 266 -12.03 17.42 -2.01
C VAL A 266 -10.94 16.71 -1.21
N ALA A 267 -10.10 17.45 -0.47
CA ALA A 267 -9.11 16.86 0.42
C ALA A 267 -9.79 15.98 1.47
N ILE A 268 -10.75 16.51 2.22
CA ILE A 268 -11.41 15.79 3.32
C ILE A 268 -12.18 14.58 2.77
N TRP A 269 -13.06 14.81 1.79
CA TRP A 269 -13.95 13.77 1.26
C TRP A 269 -13.23 12.74 0.40
N GLY A 270 -12.14 13.11 -0.27
CA GLY A 270 -11.32 12.17 -1.04
C GLY A 270 -10.29 11.42 -0.20
N CYS A 271 -9.72 12.03 0.84
CA CYS A 271 -8.73 11.39 1.70
C CYS A 271 -9.33 10.36 2.65
N LEU A 272 -10.54 10.61 3.18
CA LEU A 272 -11.21 9.67 4.08
C LEU A 272 -11.40 8.25 3.49
N PRO A 273 -11.95 8.06 2.29
CA PRO A 273 -12.09 6.72 1.71
C PRO A 273 -10.73 6.10 1.38
N LEU A 274 -9.75 6.88 0.91
CA LEU A 274 -8.40 6.37 0.66
C LEU A 274 -7.72 5.89 1.93
N LEU A 275 -7.91 6.61 3.03
CA LEU A 275 -7.39 6.25 4.34
C LEU A 275 -8.06 5.00 4.90
N ALA A 276 -9.38 4.87 4.74
CA ALA A 276 -10.11 3.65 5.10
C ALA A 276 -9.65 2.43 4.27
N LEU A 277 -9.44 2.60 2.96
CA LEU A 277 -8.93 1.56 2.07
C LEU A 277 -7.48 1.18 2.41
N ALA A 278 -6.62 2.16 2.70
CA ALA A 278 -5.25 1.93 3.14
C ALA A 278 -5.20 1.19 4.49
N ALA A 279 -6.06 1.58 5.44
CA ALA A 279 -6.20 0.88 6.71
C ALA A 279 -6.70 -0.56 6.51
N TRP A 280 -7.66 -0.78 5.61
CA TRP A 280 -8.14 -2.11 5.27
C TRP A 280 -7.03 -2.99 4.66
N ALA A 281 -6.22 -2.45 3.74
CA ALA A 281 -5.06 -3.14 3.19
C ALA A 281 -4.02 -3.45 4.27
N ALA A 282 -3.67 -2.47 5.11
CA ALA A 282 -2.75 -2.65 6.23
C ALA A 282 -3.23 -3.73 7.21
N ALA A 283 -4.53 -3.78 7.50
CA ALA A 283 -5.11 -4.79 8.37
C ALA A 283 -4.99 -6.21 7.79
N ILE A 284 -5.11 -6.38 6.47
CA ILE A 284 -4.88 -7.66 5.79
C ILE A 284 -3.39 -8.06 5.88
N ILE A 285 -2.48 -7.10 5.73
CA ILE A 285 -1.03 -7.33 5.82
C ILE A 285 -0.60 -7.66 7.26
N LEU A 286 -1.14 -6.99 8.26
CA LEU A 286 -0.74 -7.17 9.65
C LEU A 286 -1.38 -8.39 10.29
N VAL A 287 -2.61 -8.72 9.90
CA VAL A 287 -3.36 -9.79 10.55
C VAL A 287 -3.69 -10.91 9.57
N PRO A 288 -3.18 -12.14 9.78
CA PRO A 288 -3.53 -13.29 8.97
C PRO A 288 -5.06 -13.52 8.89
N GLY A 289 -5.55 -14.12 7.81
CA GLY A 289 -6.94 -14.62 7.76
C GLY A 289 -7.14 -15.74 8.77
N SER A 290 -8.32 -15.82 9.40
CA SER A 290 -8.71 -17.02 10.13
C SER A 290 -8.94 -18.16 9.14
N PRO A 291 -8.50 -19.40 9.45
CA PRO A 291 -8.83 -20.56 8.65
C PRO A 291 -10.35 -20.66 8.51
N ARG A 292 -10.84 -20.99 7.30
CA ARG A 292 -12.25 -21.37 7.17
C ARG A 292 -12.48 -22.63 7.99
N ARG A 293 -13.56 -22.64 8.79
CA ARG A 293 -14.04 -23.88 9.40
C ARG A 293 -14.36 -24.84 8.26
N VAL A 294 -13.62 -25.94 8.19
CA VAL A 294 -14.02 -27.09 7.39
C VAL A 294 -15.22 -27.68 8.14
N GLY A 295 -16.41 -27.55 7.54
CA GLY A 295 -17.60 -28.20 8.08
C GLY A 295 -17.42 -29.73 8.07
N PRO A 296 -18.07 -30.45 9.00
CA PRO A 296 -18.11 -31.92 8.94
C PRO A 296 -18.76 -32.41 7.64
#